data_AF-A0A6L6JAN4-F1
#
_entry.id   AF-A0A6L6JAN4-F1
#
_cell.length_a   1.000
_cell.length_b   1.000
_cell.length_c   1.000
_cell.angle_alpha   90.00
_cell.angle_beta   90.00
_cell.angle_gamma   90.00
#
_symmetry.space_group_name_H-M   'P 1'
#
loop_
_entity.id
_entity.type
_entity.pdbx_description
1 polymer ?
#
loop_
_entity_poly.entity_id
_entity_poly.type
_entity_poly.pdbx_seq_one_letter_code
_entity_poly.pdbx_strand_id
1 'polypeptide(L)'
;MARRTCHGGTWTYPRRHRHRTRRLRLRIVNAYAALFFAVLTAFRTPRVQALMVVCLLIALVQSALFMLIEHWRFLDAFYFSVVSMATVGYGDLTPETPLGKICAIGFLVVGIGVFVLTVTSFAQAILRELALSEDNDDDPDIGHRWDK
;
A
#
# COMPACT_ATOMS: atom_id res chain seq x y z
N MET A 1 19.13 -33.97 -19.83
CA MET A 1 20.22 -33.57 -20.77
C MET A 1 19.60 -33.20 -22.11
N ALA A 2 19.32 -31.92 -22.35
CA ALA A 2 18.86 -31.46 -23.68
C ALA A 2 20.10 -31.14 -24.52
N ARG A 3 20.32 -31.89 -25.60
CA ARG A 3 21.46 -31.70 -26.51
C ARG A 3 21.23 -30.43 -27.32
N ARG A 4 22.21 -29.54 -27.33
CA ARG A 4 22.23 -28.33 -28.17
C ARG A 4 22.59 -28.76 -29.60
N THR A 5 21.79 -28.37 -30.59
CA THR A 5 22.07 -28.64 -32.01
C THR A 5 22.64 -27.38 -32.65
N CYS A 6 23.87 -27.47 -33.17
CA CYS A 6 24.55 -26.37 -33.85
C CYS A 6 24.30 -26.49 -35.36
N HIS A 7 23.60 -25.52 -35.96
CA HIS A 7 23.44 -25.40 -37.40
C HIS A 7 23.88 -23.98 -37.80
N GLY A 8 24.91 -23.86 -38.65
CA GLY A 8 25.28 -22.57 -39.25
C GLY A 8 25.73 -21.48 -38.27
N GLY A 9 26.40 -21.83 -37.16
CA GLY A 9 27.03 -20.86 -36.25
C GLY A 9 26.08 -20.09 -35.32
N THR A 10 24.76 -20.33 -35.39
CA THR A 10 23.80 -19.69 -34.49
C THR A 10 23.25 -20.72 -33.48
N TRP A 11 23.34 -20.38 -32.19
CA TRP A 11 22.73 -21.19 -31.12
C TRP A 11 21.22 -20.95 -31.10
N THR A 12 20.45 -21.92 -31.60
CA THR A 12 18.99 -21.90 -31.46
C THR A 12 18.61 -22.53 -30.12
N TYR A 13 18.18 -21.70 -29.17
CA TYR A 13 17.61 -22.18 -27.92
C TYR A 13 16.23 -22.78 -28.20
N PRO A 14 15.91 -23.98 -27.72
CA PRO A 14 14.55 -24.48 -27.79
C PRO A 14 13.67 -23.59 -26.91
N ARG A 15 12.77 -22.81 -27.52
CA ARG A 15 11.72 -22.07 -26.81
C ARG A 15 10.98 -23.06 -25.92
N ARG A 16 11.15 -22.91 -24.60
CA ARG A 16 10.51 -23.76 -23.60
C ARG A 16 9.03 -23.38 -23.48
N HIS A 17 8.23 -23.75 -24.48
CA HIS A 17 6.78 -23.71 -24.37
C HIS A 17 6.33 -24.78 -23.36
N ARG A 18 6.11 -24.38 -22.10
CA ARG A 18 5.55 -25.27 -21.08
C ARG A 18 4.09 -24.91 -20.82
N HIS A 19 3.21 -25.74 -21.37
CA HIS A 19 1.76 -25.79 -21.15
C HIS A 19 1.39 -25.57 -19.67
N ARG A 20 0.64 -24.50 -19.36
CA ARG A 20 0.38 -24.05 -17.98
C ARG A 20 -1.08 -23.65 -17.71
N THR A 21 -2.05 -24.23 -18.41
CA THR A 21 -3.45 -23.74 -18.39
C THR A 21 -4.25 -24.14 -17.13
N ARG A 22 -4.08 -25.35 -16.56
CA ARG A 22 -4.78 -25.71 -15.29
C ARG A 22 -4.18 -25.09 -14.02
N ARG A 23 -2.90 -24.71 -14.06
CA ARG A 23 -2.21 -24.02 -12.95
C ARG A 23 -2.49 -22.52 -12.90
N LEU A 24 -3.21 -21.97 -13.88
CA LEU A 24 -3.42 -20.53 -14.00
C LEU A 24 -4.47 -20.02 -13.01
N ARG A 25 -5.64 -20.68 -12.91
CA ARG A 25 -6.68 -20.33 -11.94
C ARG A 25 -6.20 -20.49 -10.50
N LEU A 26 -5.52 -21.59 -10.20
CA LEU A 26 -4.90 -21.83 -8.89
C LEU A 26 -3.76 -20.83 -8.59
N ARG A 27 -2.99 -20.39 -9.59
CA ARG A 27 -2.02 -19.30 -9.41
C ARG A 27 -2.68 -17.96 -9.16
N ILE A 28 -3.78 -17.66 -9.83
CA ILE A 28 -4.51 -16.40 -9.66
C ILE A 28 -5.10 -16.38 -8.25
N VAL A 29 -5.81 -17.43 -7.82
CA VAL A 29 -6.35 -17.51 -6.45
C VAL A 29 -5.24 -17.51 -5.40
N ASN A 30 -4.14 -18.24 -5.64
CA ASN A 30 -3.00 -18.24 -4.71
C ASN A 30 -2.21 -16.93 -4.74
N ALA A 31 -2.20 -16.20 -5.86
CA ALA A 31 -1.60 -14.86 -5.97
C ALA A 31 -2.49 -13.82 -5.30
N TYR A 32 -3.81 -13.90 -5.44
CA TYR A 32 -4.76 -13.07 -4.69
C TYR A 32 -4.70 -13.37 -3.20
N ALA A 33 -4.64 -14.64 -2.80
CA ALA A 33 -4.47 -15.04 -1.41
C ALA A 33 -3.11 -14.59 -0.86
N ALA A 34 -2.03 -14.71 -1.64
CA ALA A 34 -0.71 -14.22 -1.26
C ALA A 34 -0.66 -12.69 -1.17
N LEU A 35 -1.29 -11.96 -2.10
CA LEU A 35 -1.43 -10.49 -2.04
C LEU A 35 -2.23 -10.06 -0.82
N PHE A 36 -3.37 -10.72 -0.57
CA PHE A 36 -4.20 -10.42 0.59
C PHE A 36 -3.45 -10.71 1.89
N PHE A 37 -2.75 -11.85 1.97
CA PHE A 37 -1.94 -12.20 3.12
C PHE A 37 -0.73 -11.29 3.26
N ALA A 38 -0.09 -10.85 2.17
CA ALA A 38 1.01 -9.89 2.17
C ALA A 38 0.53 -8.52 2.67
N VAL A 39 -0.64 -8.05 2.23
CA VAL A 39 -1.28 -6.82 2.72
C VAL A 39 -1.56 -6.94 4.23
N LEU A 40 -2.16 -8.04 4.69
CA LEU A 40 -2.39 -8.28 6.12
C LEU A 40 -1.08 -8.42 6.92
N THR A 41 -0.04 -8.98 6.31
CA THR A 41 1.29 -9.11 6.94
C THR A 41 2.01 -7.76 6.98
N ALA A 42 1.79 -6.89 5.99
CA ALA A 42 2.27 -5.52 5.98
C ALA A 42 1.63 -4.70 7.10
N PHE A 43 0.32 -4.90 7.36
CA PHE A 43 -0.36 -4.34 8.54
C PHE A 43 0.20 -4.84 9.88
N ARG A 44 0.91 -5.98 9.88
CA ARG A 44 1.54 -6.58 11.06
C ARG A 44 2.97 -6.07 11.31
N THR A 45 3.51 -5.22 10.45
CA THR A 45 4.82 -4.59 10.71
C THR A 45 4.69 -3.56 11.83
N PRO A 46 5.60 -3.55 12.83
CA PRO A 46 5.44 -2.71 14.02
C PRO A 46 5.43 -1.21 13.70
N ARG A 47 6.10 -0.80 12.61
CA ARG A 47 6.11 0.59 12.13
C ARG A 47 4.75 1.02 11.58
N VAL A 48 4.16 0.21 10.69
CA VAL A 48 2.84 0.51 10.12
C VAL A 48 1.77 0.43 11.20
N GLN A 49 1.83 -0.58 12.08
CA GLN A 49 0.89 -0.71 13.20
C GLN A 49 0.98 0.50 14.14
N ALA A 50 2.18 0.99 14.47
CA ALA A 50 2.35 2.18 15.29
C ALA A 50 1.72 3.42 14.63
N LEU A 51 1.97 3.65 13.34
CA LEU A 51 1.39 4.78 12.61
C LEU A 51 -0.14 4.69 12.52
N MET A 52 -0.69 3.49 12.26
CA MET A 52 -2.13 3.24 12.24
C MET A 52 -2.77 3.50 13.61
N VAL A 53 -2.11 3.07 14.69
CA VAL A 53 -2.57 3.36 16.06
C VAL A 53 -2.51 4.87 16.33
N VAL A 54 -1.45 5.56 15.93
CA VAL A 54 -1.35 7.02 16.10
C VAL A 54 -2.45 7.74 15.32
N CYS A 55 -2.72 7.38 14.07
CA CYS A 55 -3.85 7.91 13.29
C CYS A 55 -5.19 7.68 14.01
N LEU A 56 -5.42 6.48 14.52
CA LEU A 56 -6.65 6.16 15.26
C LEU A 56 -6.78 6.98 16.55
N LEU A 57 -5.68 7.13 17.30
CA LEU A 57 -5.66 7.94 18.52
C LEU A 57 -5.94 9.41 18.21
N ILE A 58 -5.35 9.96 17.14
CA ILE A 58 -5.65 11.33 16.68
C ILE A 58 -7.14 11.46 16.33
N ALA A 59 -7.70 10.49 15.60
CA ALA A 59 -9.14 10.47 15.26
C ALA A 59 -10.03 10.48 16.49
N LEU A 60 -9.71 9.66 17.49
CA LEU A 60 -10.49 9.53 18.72
C LEU A 60 -10.37 10.78 19.59
N VAL A 61 -9.17 11.36 19.72
CA VAL A 61 -8.96 12.63 20.44
C VAL A 61 -9.72 13.76 19.75
N GLN A 62 -9.62 13.84 18.42
CA GLN A 62 -10.35 14.83 17.63
C GLN A 62 -11.87 14.66 17.81
N SER A 63 -12.39 13.43 17.70
CA SER A 63 -13.80 13.12 17.91
C SER A 63 -14.27 13.53 19.31
N ALA A 64 -13.52 13.17 20.35
CA ALA A 64 -13.85 13.55 21.73
C ALA A 64 -13.91 15.08 21.92
N LEU A 65 -12.99 15.83 21.30
CA LEU A 65 -13.02 17.30 21.35
C LEU A 65 -14.26 17.86 20.65
N PHE A 66 -14.63 17.35 19.47
CA PHE A 66 -15.83 17.82 18.77
C PHE A 66 -17.14 17.43 19.47
N MET A 67 -17.17 16.29 20.17
CA MET A 67 -18.30 15.96 21.04
C MET A 67 -18.49 16.98 22.18
N LEU A 68 -17.39 17.54 22.70
CA LEU A 68 -17.44 18.52 23.79
C LEU A 68 -17.75 19.93 23.29
N ILE A 69 -17.22 20.32 22.13
CA ILE A 69 -17.30 21.70 21.61
C ILE A 69 -18.57 21.91 20.78
N GLU A 70 -18.90 20.97 19.89
CA GLU A 70 -20.01 21.08 18.94
C GLU A 70 -21.23 20.24 19.36
N HIS A 71 -21.14 19.53 20.51
CA HIS A 71 -22.18 18.63 21.02
C HIS A 71 -22.62 17.55 20.01
N TRP A 72 -21.72 17.17 19.09
CA TRP A 72 -21.98 16.12 18.12
C TRP A 72 -22.05 14.74 18.77
N ARG A 73 -22.78 13.82 18.13
CA ARG A 73 -22.77 12.41 18.54
C ARG A 73 -21.39 11.82 18.20
N PHE A 74 -20.96 10.82 18.97
CA PHE A 74 -19.65 10.16 18.76
C PHE A 74 -19.44 9.71 17.31
N LEU A 75 -20.48 9.16 16.67
CA LEU A 75 -20.39 8.65 15.31
C LEU A 75 -20.18 9.78 14.29
N ASP A 76 -20.88 10.91 14.45
CA ASP A 76 -20.76 12.07 13.56
C ASP A 76 -19.38 12.73 13.72
N ALA A 77 -18.90 12.88 14.96
CA ALA A 77 -17.57 13.42 15.26
C ALA A 77 -16.43 12.49 14.79
N PHE A 78 -16.59 11.17 14.95
CA PHE A 78 -15.64 10.20 14.44
C PHE A 78 -15.63 10.17 12.91
N TYR A 79 -16.80 10.20 12.27
CA TYR A 79 -16.92 10.31 10.83
C TYR A 79 -16.22 11.56 10.30
N PHE A 80 -16.47 12.73 10.90
CA PHE A 80 -15.80 13.97 10.53
C PHE A 80 -14.28 13.86 10.65
N SER A 81 -13.76 13.28 11.74
CA SER A 81 -12.32 13.09 11.95
C SER A 81 -11.67 12.24 10.86
N VAL A 82 -12.30 11.12 10.50
CA VAL A 82 -11.79 10.17 9.50
C VAL A 82 -11.85 10.80 8.10
N VAL A 83 -12.98 11.40 7.73
CA VAL A 83 -13.17 12.05 6.42
C VAL A 83 -12.21 13.22 6.22
N SER A 84 -11.93 13.98 7.28
CA SER A 84 -10.99 15.10 7.24
C SER A 84 -9.55 14.63 7.09
N MET A 85 -9.11 13.64 7.86
CA MET A 85 -7.75 13.10 7.76
C MET A 85 -7.50 12.37 6.43
N ALA A 86 -8.50 11.63 5.94
CA ALA A 86 -8.44 10.99 4.64
C ALA A 86 -8.53 11.99 3.47
N THR A 87 -8.64 13.30 3.76
CA THR A 87 -8.75 14.39 2.79
C THR A 87 -9.94 14.24 1.82
N VAL A 88 -10.95 13.46 2.21
CA VAL A 88 -12.16 13.27 1.41
C VAL A 88 -13.03 14.52 1.49
N GLY A 89 -13.23 15.04 2.71
CA GLY A 89 -13.81 16.37 2.94
C GLY A 89 -15.18 16.60 2.30
N TYR A 90 -16.16 15.72 2.53
CA TYR A 90 -17.51 15.84 1.95
C TYR A 90 -18.20 17.18 2.27
N GLY A 91 -17.87 17.80 3.41
CA GLY A 91 -18.42 19.10 3.82
C GLY A 91 -19.86 19.05 4.32
N ASP A 92 -20.38 17.84 4.55
CA ASP A 92 -21.69 17.58 5.16
C ASP A 92 -21.71 17.92 6.66
N LEU A 93 -20.59 17.70 7.34
CA LEU A 93 -20.38 18.09 8.74
C LEU A 93 -19.22 19.06 8.82
N THR A 94 -19.45 20.24 9.39
CA THR A 94 -18.42 21.26 9.60
C THR A 94 -18.62 21.95 10.95
N PRO A 95 -17.54 22.25 11.70
CA PRO A 95 -17.66 22.90 12.99
C PRO A 95 -18.18 24.33 12.83
N GLU A 96 -19.19 24.68 13.60
CA GLU A 96 -19.79 26.02 13.54
C GLU A 96 -19.11 26.98 14.52
N THR A 97 -18.63 26.46 15.65
CA THR A 97 -18.03 27.28 16.70
C THR A 97 -16.65 27.81 16.28
N PRO A 98 -16.29 29.04 16.70
CA PRO A 98 -14.95 29.58 16.44
C PRO A 98 -13.83 28.69 17.00
N LEU A 99 -14.05 28.09 18.17
CA LEU A 99 -13.07 27.21 18.82
C LEU A 99 -12.95 25.88 18.08
N GLY A 100 -14.07 25.30 17.64
CA GLY A 100 -14.11 24.09 16.82
C GLY A 100 -13.35 24.26 15.51
N LYS A 101 -13.46 25.41 14.85
CA LYS A 101 -12.71 25.73 13.62
C LYS A 101 -11.20 25.81 13.85
N ILE A 102 -10.75 26.48 14.91
CA ILE A 102 -9.31 26.57 15.24
C ILE A 102 -8.76 25.17 15.56
N CYS A 103 -9.48 24.39 16.37
CA CYS A 103 -9.11 23.01 16.66
C CYS A 103 -9.08 22.18 15.37
N ALA A 104 -10.09 22.29 14.51
CA ALA A 104 -10.17 21.57 13.25
C ALA A 104 -8.92 21.82 12.40
N ILE A 105 -8.52 23.08 12.22
CA ILE A 105 -7.33 23.45 11.45
C ILE A 105 -6.06 22.81 12.04
N GLY A 106 -5.87 22.92 13.37
CA GLY A 106 -4.71 22.34 14.05
C GLY A 106 -4.62 20.81 13.89
N PHE A 107 -5.75 20.12 14.10
CA PHE A 107 -5.82 18.67 13.93
C PHE A 107 -5.70 18.24 12.47
N LEU A 108 -6.13 19.07 11.52
CA LEU A 108 -5.99 18.79 10.08
C LEU A 108 -4.53 18.73 9.67
N VAL A 109 -3.72 19.70 10.09
CA VAL A 109 -2.28 19.76 9.76
C VAL A 109 -1.55 18.53 10.30
N VAL A 110 -1.78 18.19 11.57
CA VAL A 110 -1.14 17.03 12.21
C VAL A 110 -1.69 15.71 11.62
N GLY A 111 -3.00 15.61 11.47
CA GLY A 111 -3.70 14.43 10.98
C GLY A 111 -3.30 14.06 9.55
N ILE A 112 -3.26 15.03 8.63
CA ILE A 112 -2.79 14.79 7.25
C ILE A 112 -1.33 14.33 7.27
N GLY A 113 -0.46 14.98 8.05
CA GLY A 113 0.95 14.59 8.11
C GLY A 113 1.14 13.12 8.49
N VAL A 114 0.46 12.67 9.55
CA VAL A 114 0.53 11.26 9.98
C VAL A 114 -0.15 10.33 8.97
N PHE A 115 -1.27 10.75 8.38
CA PHE A 115 -1.96 9.98 7.36
C PHE A 115 -1.06 9.73 6.13
N VAL A 116 -0.38 10.76 5.64
CA VAL A 116 0.57 10.65 4.51
C VAL A 116 1.74 9.72 4.85
N LEU A 117 2.29 9.80 6.07
CA LEU A 117 3.35 8.88 6.52
C LEU A 117 2.88 7.43 6.55
N THR A 118 1.63 7.21 6.95
CA THR A 118 1.00 5.88 6.99
C THR A 118 0.86 5.32 5.58
N VAL A 119 0.32 6.11 4.64
CA VAL A 119 0.19 5.74 3.22
C VAL A 119 1.55 5.48 2.59
N THR A 120 2.54 6.34 2.87
CA THR A 120 3.91 6.18 2.36
C THR A 120 4.56 4.89 2.86
N SER A 121 4.37 4.55 4.14
CA SER A 121 4.90 3.32 4.72
C SER A 121 4.28 2.08 4.08
N PHE A 122 2.99 2.15 3.74
CA PHE A 122 2.31 1.10 3.00
C PHE A 122 2.83 0.98 1.56
N ALA A 123 2.99 2.11 0.87
CA ALA A 123 3.55 2.15 -0.48
C ALA A 123 4.97 1.58 -0.53
N GLN A 124 5.81 1.89 0.46
CA GLN A 124 7.16 1.33 0.59
C GLN A 124 7.17 -0.19 0.78
N ALA A 125 6.20 -0.75 1.50
CA ALA A 125 6.08 -2.19 1.66
C ALA A 125 5.82 -2.88 0.31
N ILE A 126 4.97 -2.29 -0.52
CA ILE A 126 4.64 -2.81 -1.86
C ILE A 126 5.81 -2.63 -2.83
N LEU A 127 6.41 -1.44 -2.87
CA LEU A 127 7.52 -1.15 -3.79
C LEU A 127 8.72 -2.08 -3.57
N ARG A 128 8.97 -2.52 -2.32
CA ARG A 128 10.02 -3.49 -2.02
C ARG A 128 9.80 -4.85 -2.68
N GLU A 129 8.54 -5.26 -2.84
CA GLU A 129 8.22 -6.52 -3.52
C GLU A 129 8.46 -6.40 -5.04
N LEU A 130 8.17 -5.23 -5.63
CA LEU A 130 8.43 -4.98 -7.05
C LEU A 130 9.92 -4.85 -7.36
N ALA A 131 10.68 -4.14 -6.52
CA ALA A 131 12.13 -4.01 -6.69
C ALA A 131 12.85 -5.37 -6.61
N LEU A 132 12.34 -6.32 -5.80
CA LEU A 132 12.87 -7.68 -5.74
C LEU A 132 12.58 -8.47 -7.04
N SER A 133 11.48 -8.16 -7.74
CA SER A 133 11.15 -8.84 -8.99
C SER A 133 12.02 -8.37 -10.17
N GLU A 134 12.42 -7.10 -10.21
CA GLU A 134 13.32 -6.57 -11.26
C GLU A 134 14.75 -7.13 -11.13
N ASP A 135 15.32 -7.17 -9.92
CA ASP A 135 16.68 -7.71 -9.67
C ASP A 135 16.79 -9.22 -10.01
N ASN A 136 15.70 -9.98 -9.88
CA ASN A 136 15.69 -11.40 -10.23
C ASN A 136 15.63 -11.67 -11.75
N ASP A 137 15.28 -10.67 -12.56
CA ASP A 137 15.23 -10.79 -14.02
C ASP A 137 16.53 -10.31 -14.72
N ASP A 138 17.45 -9.65 -14.00
CA ASP A 138 18.81 -9.32 -14.44
C ASP A 138 19.77 -10.53 -14.32
N ASP A 139 19.44 -11.62 -15.03
CA ASP A 139 20.35 -12.75 -15.24
C ASP A 139 21.52 -12.30 -16.14
N PRO A 140 22.81 -12.44 -15.73
CA PRO A 140 23.98 -11.97 -16.48
C PRO A 140 24.24 -12.60 -17.87
N ASP A 141 23.31 -13.36 -18.46
CA ASP A 141 23.47 -14.03 -19.77
C ASP A 141 23.21 -13.11 -21.00
N ILE A 142 23.55 -11.82 -20.91
CA ILE A 142 23.53 -10.91 -22.08
C ILE A 142 24.87 -10.18 -22.30
N GLY A 143 25.75 -10.13 -21.29
CA GLY A 143 27.07 -9.49 -21.42
C GLY A 143 28.07 -10.26 -22.29
N HIS A 144 27.98 -11.60 -22.31
CA HIS A 144 28.93 -12.44 -23.06
C HIS A 144 28.49 -12.74 -24.51
N ARG A 145 27.38 -12.16 -24.99
CA ARG A 145 26.83 -12.45 -26.33
C ARG A 145 27.21 -11.42 -27.41
N TRP A 146 27.67 -10.25 -27.03
CA TRP A 146 28.03 -9.17 -27.98
C TRP A 146 29.53 -9.08 -28.28
N ASP A 147 30.36 -9.92 -27.65
CA ASP A 147 31.82 -9.95 -27.83
C ASP A 147 32.29 -11.01 -28.84
N LYS A 148 31.55 -11.20 -29.95
CA LYS A 148 32.00 -12.03 -31.08
C LYS A 148 31.67 -11.43 -32.43
#